data_AF-A0A975DD04-F1
#
_entry.id   AF-A0A975DD04-F1
#
_cell.length_a   1.000
_cell.length_b   1.000
_cell.length_c   1.000
_cell.angle_alpha   90.00
_cell.angle_beta   90.00
_cell.angle_gamma   90.00
#
_symmetry.space_group_name_H-M   'P 1'
#
loop_
_entity.id
_entity.type
_entity.pdbx_description
1 polymer ?
#
loop_
_entity_poly.entity_id
_entity_poly.type
_entity_poly.pdbx_seq_one_letter_code
_entity_poly.pdbx_strand_id
1 'polypeptide(L)'
;MIMLAFMLGMYSNKKLNMAIFLLATILFAICLYLVRSQSTISDTAYMKAMIPHHSIAILTSEHSTLEDVRVRELANGIIKAQRKEIKEMEWLIKDISENGKVSSQAQAEQRPLPKFEGTLNKGD
;
A
#
# COMPACT_ATOMS: atom_id res chain seq x y z
N MET A 1 11.43 23.15 10.17
CA MET A 1 11.82 24.42 9.52
C MET A 1 11.11 25.62 10.11
N ILE A 2 9.77 25.64 10.13
CA ILE A 2 8.98 26.78 10.61
C ILE A 2 9.28 27.12 12.09
N MET A 3 9.18 26.16 13.01
CA MET A 3 9.41 26.38 14.45
C MET A 3 10.84 26.91 14.75
N LEU A 4 11.86 26.34 14.10
CA LEU A 4 13.25 26.74 14.31
C LEU A 4 13.55 28.14 13.74
N ALA A 5 12.84 28.57 12.69
CA ALA A 5 12.96 29.92 12.13
C ALA A 5 12.45 31.00 13.10
N PHE A 6 11.41 30.71 13.90
CA PHE A 6 10.91 31.61 14.94
C PHE A 6 11.78 31.62 16.20
N MET A 7 12.63 30.62 16.41
CA MET A 7 13.48 30.47 17.60
C MET A 7 14.94 30.91 17.37
N LEU A 8 15.24 31.52 16.21
CA LEU A 8 16.60 31.94 15.82
C LEU A 8 17.27 32.88 16.84
N GLY A 9 16.48 33.69 17.56
CA GLY A 9 16.98 34.61 18.60
C GLY A 9 17.34 33.94 19.94
N MET A 10 16.82 32.74 20.21
CA MET A 10 17.05 32.00 21.47
C MET A 10 18.26 31.06 21.39
N TYR A 11 18.62 30.61 20.18
CA TYR A 11 19.76 29.73 19.95
C TYR A 11 20.98 30.50 19.43
N SER A 12 21.89 30.85 20.33
CA SER A 12 23.05 31.70 20.03
C SER A 12 24.06 31.09 19.05
N ASN A 13 24.08 29.76 18.88
CA ASN A 13 25.11 29.07 18.13
C ASN A 13 24.74 28.93 16.63
N LYS A 14 24.99 30.00 15.87
CA LYS A 14 24.58 30.12 14.45
C LYS A 14 25.08 28.98 13.55
N LYS A 15 26.28 28.44 13.82
CA LYS A 15 26.85 27.30 13.06
C LYS A 15 26.02 26.03 13.25
N LEU A 16 25.64 25.74 14.49
CA LEU A 16 24.82 24.56 14.81
C LEU A 16 23.42 24.69 14.21
N ASN A 17 22.80 25.86 14.32
CA ASN A 17 21.49 26.12 13.72
C ASN A 17 21.54 25.91 12.19
N MET A 18 22.55 26.45 11.52
CA MET A 18 22.72 26.29 10.07
C MET A 18 22.94 24.83 9.67
N ALA A 19 23.72 24.06 10.45
CA ALA A 19 23.89 22.63 10.24
C ALA A 19 22.55 21.87 10.35
N ILE A 20 21.73 22.19 11.35
CA ILE A 20 20.39 21.59 11.52
C ILE A 20 19.49 21.92 10.33
N PHE A 21 19.48 23.18 9.87
CA PHE A 21 18.69 23.61 8.71
C PHE A 21 19.06 22.85 7.45
N LEU A 22 20.36 22.76 7.15
CA LEU A 22 20.85 22.04 5.97
C LEU A 22 20.53 20.55 6.07
N LEU A 23 20.82 19.91 7.20
CA LEU A 23 20.56 18.49 7.40
C LEU A 23 19.08 18.14 7.21
N ALA A 24 18.19 18.90 7.84
CA ALA A 24 16.77 18.60 7.72
C ALA A 24 16.18 19.00 6.36
N THR A 25 16.76 19.96 5.63
CA THR A 25 16.40 20.25 4.23
C THR A 25 16.82 19.10 3.30
N ILE A 26 18.04 18.58 3.47
CA ILE A 26 18.54 17.42 2.72
C ILE A 26 17.68 16.19 3.03
N LEU A 27 17.43 15.91 4.31
CA LEU A 27 16.58 14.78 4.72
C LEU A 27 15.17 14.91 4.13
N PHE A 28 14.58 16.09 4.17
CA PHE A 28 13.27 16.35 3.57
C PHE A 28 13.28 16.08 2.06
N ALA A 29 14.28 16.58 1.33
CA ALA A 29 14.41 16.34 -0.11
C ALA A 29 14.55 14.85 -0.44
N ILE A 30 15.35 14.11 0.33
CA ILE A 30 15.51 12.65 0.18
C ILE A 30 14.19 11.93 0.44
N CYS A 31 13.52 12.21 1.56
CA CYS A 31 12.23 11.60 1.88
C CYS A 31 11.17 11.90 0.80
N LEU A 32 11.12 13.15 0.32
CA LEU A 32 10.21 13.56 -0.75
C LEU A 32 10.52 12.83 -2.07
N TYR A 33 11.80 12.67 -2.41
CA TYR A 33 12.21 11.91 -3.58
C TYR A 33 11.80 10.45 -3.46
N LEU A 34 12.08 9.80 -2.32
CA LEU A 34 11.76 8.38 -2.10
C LEU A 34 10.25 8.11 -2.18
N VAL A 35 9.42 8.92 -1.54
CA VAL A 35 7.95 8.75 -1.58
C VAL A 35 7.37 8.98 -2.98
N ARG A 36 8.01 9.84 -3.80
CA ARG A 36 7.58 10.10 -5.17
C ARG A 36 8.09 9.07 -6.17
N SER A 37 9.29 8.53 -5.97
CA SER A 37 9.88 7.55 -6.88
C SER A 37 9.16 6.21 -6.80
N GLN A 38 8.84 5.75 -5.58
CA GLN A 38 8.32 4.39 -5.30
C GLN A 38 9.15 3.23 -5.90
N SER A 39 10.33 3.50 -6.46
CA SER A 39 11.21 2.56 -7.16
C SER A 39 11.82 1.48 -6.26
N THR A 40 11.70 1.62 -4.94
CA THR A 40 12.22 0.68 -3.95
C THR A 40 11.19 -0.34 -3.48
N ILE A 41 9.95 -0.27 -3.96
CA ILE A 41 8.89 -1.22 -3.60
C ILE A 41 9.03 -2.48 -4.46
N SER A 42 9.20 -3.63 -3.81
CA SER A 42 9.22 -4.94 -4.49
C SER A 42 7.82 -5.50 -4.69
N ASP A 43 7.64 -6.41 -5.65
CA ASP A 43 6.36 -7.10 -5.91
C ASP A 43 5.75 -7.70 -4.64
N THR A 44 6.57 -8.37 -3.82
CA THR A 44 6.14 -8.94 -2.54
C THR A 44 5.77 -7.87 -1.52
N ALA A 45 6.50 -6.75 -1.45
CA ALA A 45 6.19 -5.65 -0.53
C ALA A 45 4.88 -4.95 -0.94
N TYR A 46 4.65 -4.78 -2.24
CA TYR A 46 3.41 -4.27 -2.80
C TYR A 46 2.22 -5.14 -2.36
N MET A 47 2.28 -6.45 -2.62
CA MET A 47 1.19 -7.37 -2.26
C MET A 47 0.94 -7.44 -0.75
N LYS A 48 2.01 -7.46 0.06
CA LYS A 48 1.88 -7.43 1.53
C LYS A 48 1.24 -6.14 2.06
N ALA A 49 1.44 -5.01 1.38
CA ALA A 49 0.78 -3.74 1.72
C ALA A 49 -0.67 -3.66 1.20
N MET A 50 -0.97 -4.30 0.08
CA MET A 50 -2.31 -4.29 -0.52
C MET A 50 -3.29 -5.22 0.18
N ILE A 51 -2.86 -6.36 0.72
CA ILE A 51 -3.73 -7.26 1.51
C ILE A 51 -4.49 -6.52 2.64
N PRO A 52 -3.82 -5.75 3.53
CA PRO A 52 -4.52 -5.00 4.57
C PRO A 52 -5.32 -3.81 4.01
N HIS A 53 -4.85 -3.14 2.94
CA HIS A 53 -5.61 -2.08 2.28
C HIS A 53 -6.97 -2.59 1.75
N HIS A 54 -6.96 -3.74 1.08
CA HIS A 54 -8.15 -4.42 0.61
C HIS A 54 -9.06 -4.87 1.75
N SER A 55 -8.46 -5.39 2.83
CA SER A 55 -9.19 -5.80 4.03
C SER A 55 -9.99 -4.65 4.66
N ILE A 56 -9.45 -3.43 4.64
CA ILE A 56 -10.18 -2.24 5.13
C ILE A 56 -11.40 -1.95 4.27
N ALA A 57 -11.30 -2.11 2.94
CA ALA A 57 -12.44 -1.91 2.04
C ALA A 57 -13.53 -2.97 2.23
N ILE A 58 -13.15 -4.23 2.46
CA ILE A 58 -14.08 -5.30 2.83
C ILE A 58 -14.78 -4.96 4.14
N LEU A 59 -14.03 -4.67 5.21
CA LEU A 59 -14.57 -4.31 6.52
C LEU A 59 -15.54 -3.11 6.43
N THR A 60 -15.14 -2.07 5.71
CA THR A 60 -15.99 -0.87 5.52
C THR A 60 -17.29 -1.23 4.81
N SER A 61 -17.22 -2.11 3.81
CA SER A 61 -18.39 -2.55 3.05
C SER A 61 -19.34 -3.41 3.90
N GLU A 62 -18.80 -4.39 4.64
CA GLU A 62 -19.57 -5.29 5.52
C GLU A 62 -20.28 -4.56 6.66
N HIS A 63 -19.66 -3.52 7.22
CA HIS A 63 -20.20 -2.79 8.37
C HIS A 63 -21.02 -1.55 8.00
N SER A 64 -21.17 -1.26 6.70
CA SER A 64 -21.89 -0.07 6.24
C SER A 64 -23.41 -0.27 6.27
N THR A 65 -24.15 0.68 6.84
CA THR A 65 -25.62 0.68 6.85
C THR A 65 -26.15 1.35 5.58
N LEU A 66 -25.95 0.71 4.43
CA LEU A 66 -26.34 1.26 3.12
C LEU A 66 -27.81 0.99 2.80
N GLU A 67 -28.57 2.04 2.47
CA GLU A 67 -29.99 1.93 2.14
C GLU A 67 -30.26 1.81 0.64
N ASP A 68 -29.51 2.53 -0.21
CA ASP A 68 -29.67 2.45 -1.66
C ASP A 68 -29.18 1.09 -2.17
N VAL A 69 -30.09 0.35 -2.82
CA VAL A 69 -29.84 -1.01 -3.31
C VAL A 69 -28.67 -1.06 -4.30
N ARG A 70 -28.49 -0.03 -5.12
CA ARG A 70 -27.39 0.03 -6.10
C ARG A 70 -26.04 0.17 -5.40
N VAL A 71 -26.01 0.89 -4.27
CA VAL A 71 -24.78 1.08 -3.49
C VAL A 71 -24.45 -0.19 -2.70
N ARG A 72 -25.45 -0.93 -2.21
CA ARG A 72 -25.22 -2.28 -1.64
C ARG A 72 -24.69 -3.27 -2.67
N GLU A 73 -25.23 -3.26 -3.88
CA GLU A 73 -24.72 -4.11 -4.97
C GLU A 73 -23.27 -3.77 -5.31
N LEU A 74 -22.92 -2.47 -5.32
CA LEU A 74 -21.53 -2.03 -5.46
C LEU A 74 -20.65 -2.53 -4.31
N ALA A 75 -21.09 -2.38 -3.06
CA ALA A 75 -20.35 -2.87 -1.88
C ALA A 75 -20.12 -4.39 -1.94
N ASN A 76 -21.14 -5.15 -2.33
CA ASN A 76 -21.04 -6.60 -2.54
C ASN A 76 -20.08 -6.96 -3.68
N GLY A 77 -20.07 -6.16 -4.76
CA GLY A 77 -19.08 -6.28 -5.83
C GLY A 77 -17.65 -6.04 -5.33
N ILE A 78 -17.45 -4.99 -4.52
CA ILE A 78 -16.16 -4.68 -3.88
C ILE A 78 -15.71 -5.85 -3.00
N ILE A 79 -16.56 -6.36 -2.10
CA ILE A 79 -16.20 -7.48 -1.22
C ILE A 79 -15.73 -8.70 -2.02
N LYS A 80 -16.46 -9.08 -3.07
CA LYS A 80 -16.09 -10.23 -3.93
C LYS A 80 -14.76 -9.99 -4.65
N ALA A 81 -14.56 -8.81 -5.24
CA ALA A 81 -13.33 -8.49 -5.93
C ALA A 81 -12.13 -8.49 -4.97
N GLN A 82 -12.24 -7.77 -3.85
CA GLN A 82 -11.15 -7.64 -2.87
C GLN A 82 -10.76 -8.98 -2.25
N ARG A 83 -11.74 -9.86 -1.93
CA ARG A 83 -11.46 -11.21 -1.42
C ARG A 83 -10.75 -12.10 -2.44
N LYS A 84 -11.13 -11.99 -3.71
CA LYS A 84 -10.45 -12.70 -4.79
C LYS A 84 -9.00 -12.24 -4.91
N GLU A 85 -8.79 -10.92 -4.97
CA GLU A 85 -7.47 -10.31 -5.11
C GLU A 85 -6.55 -10.63 -3.91
N ILE A 86 -7.08 -10.69 -2.69
CA ILE A 86 -6.33 -11.15 -1.51
C ILE A 86 -5.81 -12.57 -1.72
N LYS A 87 -6.65 -13.51 -2.19
CA LYS A 87 -6.22 -14.89 -2.44
C LYS A 87 -5.15 -14.97 -3.54
N GLU A 88 -5.30 -14.18 -4.60
CA GLU A 88 -4.30 -14.08 -5.67
C GLU A 88 -2.96 -13.58 -5.13
N MET A 89 -2.97 -12.52 -4.33
CA MET A 89 -1.78 -11.95 -3.70
C MET A 89 -1.11 -12.91 -2.73
N GLU A 90 -1.86 -13.59 -1.87
CA GLU A 90 -1.32 -14.59 -0.93
C GLU A 90 -0.66 -15.74 -1.69
N TRP A 91 -1.29 -16.21 -2.76
CA TRP A 91 -0.73 -17.25 -3.61
C TRP A 91 0.55 -16.78 -4.31
N LEU A 92 0.55 -15.59 -4.90
CA LEU A 92 1.72 -15.02 -5.58
C LEU A 92 2.89 -14.78 -4.63
N ILE A 93 2.63 -14.30 -3.41
CA ILE A 93 3.66 -14.14 -2.37
C ILE A 93 4.32 -15.50 -2.09
N LYS A 94 3.51 -16.55 -1.92
CA LYS A 94 4.00 -17.90 -1.65
C LYS A 94 4.79 -18.44 -2.85
N ASP A 95 4.21 -18.40 -4.04
CA ASP A 95 4.83 -18.89 -5.28
C ASP A 95 6.17 -18.20 -5.57
N ILE A 96 6.25 -16.87 -5.44
CA ILE A 96 7.50 -16.13 -5.63
C ILE A 96 8.55 -16.53 -4.58
N SER A 97 8.13 -16.79 -3.34
CA SER A 97 9.04 -17.20 -2.27
C SER A 97 9.63 -18.59 -2.49
N GLU A 98 8.85 -19.52 -3.05
CA GLU A 98 9.25 -20.92 -3.27
C GLU A 98 9.95 -21.10 -4.62
N ASN A 99 9.46 -20.43 -5.66
CA ASN A 99 9.80 -20.70 -7.06
C ASN A 99 10.45 -19.50 -7.79
N GLY A 100 10.77 -18.42 -7.08
CA GLY A 100 11.37 -17.21 -7.64
C GLY A 100 10.42 -16.40 -8.51
N LYS A 101 10.90 -15.30 -9.10
CA LYS A 101 10.08 -14.39 -9.91
C LYS A 101 9.86 -14.91 -11.34
N VAL A 102 8.65 -14.73 -11.84
CA VAL A 102 8.33 -14.82 -13.27
C VAL A 102 8.59 -13.46 -13.90
N SER A 103 9.51 -13.39 -14.86
CA SER A 103 9.92 -12.12 -15.51
C SER A 103 9.63 -12.07 -17.01
N SER A 104 9.00 -13.10 -17.57
CA SER A 104 8.59 -13.14 -18.98
C SER A 104 7.23 -13.79 -19.16
N GLN A 105 6.54 -13.45 -20.25
CA GLN A 105 5.23 -14.00 -20.58
C GLN A 105 5.28 -15.53 -20.77
N ALA A 106 6.34 -16.05 -21.39
CA ALA A 106 6.53 -17.49 -21.58
C ALA A 106 6.63 -18.25 -20.24
N GLN A 107 7.28 -17.65 -19.23
CA GLN A 107 7.32 -18.22 -17.89
C GLN A 107 5.95 -18.14 -17.19
N ALA A 108 5.19 -17.06 -17.41
CA ALA A 108 3.84 -16.90 -16.87
C ALA A 108 2.85 -17.95 -17.43
N GLU A 109 2.98 -18.30 -18.71
CA GLU A 109 2.20 -19.37 -19.34
C GLU A 109 2.50 -20.75 -18.74
N GLN A 110 3.75 -20.99 -18.34
CA GLN A 110 4.17 -22.25 -17.71
C GLN A 110 3.77 -22.33 -16.23
N ARG A 111 3.55 -21.19 -15.58
CA ARG A 111 3.17 -21.09 -14.16
C ARG A 111 1.98 -20.14 -13.97
N PRO A 112 0.77 -20.53 -14.44
CA PRO A 112 -0.38 -19.65 -14.44
C PRO A 112 -0.91 -19.41 -13.02
N LEU A 113 -1.45 -18.22 -12.80
CA LEU A 113 -2.21 -17.90 -11.60
C LEU A 113 -3.47 -18.80 -11.52
N PRO A 114 -3.71 -19.52 -10.40
CA PRO A 114 -4.93 -20.28 -10.23
C PRO A 114 -6.17 -19.38 -10.28
N LYS A 115 -7.31 -19.96 -10.66
CA LYS A 115 -8.58 -19.23 -10.61
C LYS A 115 -9.05 -19.13 -9.16
N PHE A 116 -9.12 -17.90 -8.65
CA PHE A 116 -9.71 -17.61 -7.35
C PHE A 116 -11.09 -16.95 -7.50
N GLU A 117 -11.93 -17.19 -6.50
CA GLU A 117 -13.24 -16.54 -6.37
C GLU A 117 -13.37 -15.90 -4.99
N GLY A 118 -14.00 -14.72 -4.96
CA GLY A 118 -14.41 -14.07 -3.73
C GLY A 118 -15.89 -14.34 -3.45
N THR A 119 -16.20 -14.63 -2.19
CA THR A 119 -17.56 -14.94 -1.72
C THR A 119 -18.05 -13.84 -0.79
N LEU A 120 -19.35 -13.67 -0.68
CA LEU A 120 -19.96 -12.90 0.41
C LEU A 120 -20.08 -13.78 1.66
N ASN A 121 -20.08 -13.16 2.83
CA ASN A 121 -20.42 -13.84 4.06
C ASN A 121 -21.94 -14.02 4.15
N LYS A 122 -22.38 -14.94 5.01
CA LYS A 122 -23.80 -15.05 5.35
C LYS A 122 -24.20 -13.83 6.18
N GLY A 123 -24.86 -12.86 5.56
CA GLY A 123 -25.36 -11.65 6.22
C GLY A 123 -25.05 -10.34 5.48
N ASP A 124 -24.17 -10.37 4.48
CA ASP A 124 -23.88 -9.25 3.57
C ASP A 124 -25.01 -8.98 2.55
#